data_AF-A0A0D6ADQ2-F1
#
_entry.id   AF-A0A0D6ADQ2-F1
#
_cell.length_a   1.000
_cell.length_b   1.000
_cell.length_c   1.000
_cell.angle_alpha   90.00
_cell.angle_beta   90.00
_cell.angle_gamma   90.00
#
_symmetry.space_group_name_H-M   'P 1'
#
loop_
_entity.id
_entity.type
_entity.pdbx_description
1 polymer ?
#
loop_
_entity_poly.entity_id
_entity_poly.type
_entity_poly.pdbx_seq_one_letter_code
_entity_poly.pdbx_strand_id
1 'polypeptide(L)'
;MIEIEQEINTAIKGLTRRKNLKKEHILVFENALANPEINSQIYTKYLNGNNTIMALQQAIYTSEMVRLLTLRAIIIPDALSEFLEWLNNRKGKKKDHYEMCIDFQLSLGSFLSNNTPFINYNLRLGVQLILLNLVKKPELLSIVFWLLKSPETLWGKTYDQEIRISLENQLAFMSQFPNNSTNFDLFTHEQYQKFREKRNPPIINKYKVLAILLSKLGDKSLILAMFFYQISSGKVPSNIYQKIKPNLTKIFGVTIKEEFNFIRSLRKIMNIFRKEMLYCFGWMIIWFTIFAICGNINSSLIIIPMIANLPLVSFYLIGLIFIGFTQIFLHSINYYEYHSSDENIMIISVMFNILLLPYLLNYIYRYQLFKNKKIGFRIKEFFVWLIPFFLLYAIVTFLMDYLS
;
A
#
# COMPACT_ATOMS: atom_id res chain seq x y z
N MET A 1 -8.06 52.59 15.98
CA MET A 1 -8.57 51.78 14.84
C MET A 1 -7.79 52.05 13.55
N ILE A 2 -7.70 53.31 13.08
CA ILE A 2 -6.97 53.67 11.83
C ILE A 2 -5.48 53.29 11.86
N GLU A 3 -4.80 53.45 13.00
CA GLU A 3 -3.37 53.14 13.15
C GLU A 3 -3.06 51.64 12.97
N ILE A 4 -3.80 50.77 13.67
CA ILE A 4 -3.70 49.30 13.54
C ILE A 4 -3.96 48.85 12.09
N GLU A 5 -4.94 49.45 11.41
CA GLU A 5 -5.24 49.14 10.01
C GLU A 5 -4.06 49.48 9.07
N GLN A 6 -3.40 50.61 9.31
CA GLN A 6 -2.20 51.01 8.56
C GLN A 6 -1.00 50.10 8.86
N GLU A 7 -0.84 49.69 10.12
CA GLU A 7 0.19 48.74 10.53
C GLU A 7 0.00 47.38 9.86
N ILE A 8 -1.23 46.84 9.84
CA ILE A 8 -1.54 45.57 9.18
C ILE A 8 -1.22 45.65 7.68
N ASN A 9 -1.65 46.70 6.98
CA ASN A 9 -1.35 46.86 5.56
C ASN A 9 0.17 46.98 5.29
N THR A 10 0.89 47.68 6.17
CA THR A 10 2.35 47.81 6.10
C THR A 10 3.03 46.46 6.34
N ALA A 11 2.55 45.68 7.31
CA ALA A 11 3.04 44.35 7.60
C ALA A 11 2.81 43.39 6.43
N ILE A 12 1.62 43.40 5.81
CA ILE A 12 1.32 42.62 4.60
C ILE A 12 2.35 42.93 3.51
N LYS A 13 2.49 44.21 3.13
CA LYS A 13 3.45 44.61 2.08
C LYS A 13 4.88 44.25 2.45
N GLY A 14 5.24 44.42 3.72
CA GLY A 14 6.56 44.09 4.25
C GLY A 14 6.88 42.59 4.15
N LEU A 15 5.90 41.71 4.36
CA LEU A 15 6.07 40.26 4.31
C LEU A 15 5.96 39.70 2.89
N THR A 16 5.13 40.28 2.02
CA THR A 16 4.86 39.70 0.70
C THR A 16 5.79 40.23 -0.39
N ARG A 17 6.19 41.51 -0.33
CA ARG A 17 6.98 42.17 -1.38
C ARG A 17 8.48 42.14 -1.15
N ARG A 18 8.93 42.11 0.10
CA ARG A 18 10.35 42.18 0.43
C ARG A 18 11.00 40.79 0.36
N LYS A 19 12.30 40.75 0.05
CA LYS A 19 13.08 39.51 0.09
C LYS A 19 13.42 39.11 1.53
N ASN A 20 13.84 40.08 2.34
CA ASN A 20 14.20 39.87 3.74
C ASN A 20 13.00 40.21 4.63
N LEU A 21 12.44 39.19 5.27
CA LEU A 21 11.34 39.33 6.21
C LEU A 21 11.84 39.96 7.50
N LYS A 22 10.97 40.72 8.17
CA LYS A 22 11.27 41.32 9.47
C LYS A 22 10.31 40.82 10.52
N LYS A 23 10.84 40.49 11.69
CA LYS A 23 10.07 40.05 12.86
C LYS A 23 8.99 41.04 13.27
N GLU A 24 9.25 42.35 13.14
CA GLU A 24 8.30 43.43 13.46
C GLU A 24 6.95 43.25 12.75
N HIS A 25 6.95 42.83 11.47
CA HIS A 25 5.73 42.63 10.71
C HIS A 25 4.93 41.40 11.15
N ILE A 26 5.59 40.38 11.71
CA ILE A 26 4.92 39.20 12.29
C ILE A 26 4.26 39.56 13.62
N LEU A 27 4.94 40.37 14.44
CA LEU A 27 4.41 40.81 15.73
C LEU A 27 3.17 41.69 15.58
N VAL A 28 3.05 42.46 14.50
CA VAL A 28 1.80 43.19 14.19
C VAL A 28 0.61 42.22 14.09
N PHE A 29 0.76 41.09 13.37
CA PHE A 29 -0.30 40.09 13.26
C PHE A 29 -0.54 39.36 14.58
N GLU A 30 0.52 39.01 15.30
CA GLU A 30 0.41 38.36 16.59
C GLU A 30 -0.39 39.22 17.58
N ASN A 31 -0.06 40.51 17.68
CA ASN A 31 -0.77 41.48 18.53
C ASN A 31 -2.22 41.68 18.06
N ALA A 32 -2.44 41.71 16.73
CA ALA A 32 -3.79 41.82 16.18
C ALA A 32 -4.66 40.60 16.50
N LEU A 33 -4.08 39.40 16.51
CA LEU A 33 -4.77 38.17 16.89
C LEU A 33 -5.01 38.06 18.41
N ALA A 34 -4.10 38.62 19.21
CA ALA A 34 -4.20 38.64 20.67
C ALA A 34 -5.26 39.61 21.20
N ASN A 35 -5.57 40.67 20.43
CA ASN A 35 -6.40 41.76 20.91
C ASN A 35 -7.90 41.46 20.71
N PRO A 36 -8.69 41.29 21.79
CA PRO A 36 -10.12 41.03 21.68
C PRO A 36 -10.91 42.22 21.10
N GLU A 37 -10.38 43.44 21.14
CA GLU A 37 -11.00 44.63 20.55
C GLU A 37 -10.76 44.74 19.04
N ILE A 38 -9.74 44.04 18.52
CA ILE A 38 -9.51 43.92 17.08
C ILE A 38 -10.41 42.81 16.56
N ASN A 39 -11.56 43.24 16.04
CA ASN A 39 -12.49 42.35 15.35
C ASN A 39 -11.74 41.59 14.25
N SER A 40 -11.93 40.27 14.19
CA SER A 40 -11.32 39.40 13.18
C SER A 40 -11.60 39.87 11.75
N GLN A 41 -12.69 40.62 11.56
CA GLN A 41 -13.04 41.29 10.30
C GLN A 41 -11.98 42.28 9.81
N ILE A 42 -11.16 42.90 10.67
CA ILE A 42 -10.16 43.90 10.27
C ILE A 42 -9.04 43.25 9.47
N TYR A 43 -8.26 42.32 10.05
CA TYR A 43 -7.20 41.65 9.30
C TYR A 43 -7.76 40.79 8.17
N THR A 44 -8.97 40.23 8.33
CA THR A 44 -9.67 39.50 7.27
C THR A 44 -9.97 40.38 6.07
N LYS A 45 -10.44 41.62 6.27
CA LYS A 45 -10.68 42.60 5.19
C LYS A 45 -9.41 42.89 4.40
N TYR A 46 -8.28 43.09 5.07
CA TYR A 46 -7.01 43.39 4.39
C TYR A 46 -6.43 42.17 3.67
N LEU A 47 -6.48 40.99 4.29
CA LEU A 47 -6.02 39.75 3.67
C LEU A 47 -6.96 39.26 2.55
N ASN A 48 -8.24 39.64 2.55
CA ASN A 48 -9.20 39.42 1.47
C ASN A 48 -9.37 40.63 0.53
N GLY A 49 -8.40 41.55 0.49
CA GLY A 49 -8.48 42.73 -0.38
C GLY A 49 -8.51 42.37 -1.87
N ASN A 50 -8.72 43.37 -2.73
CA ASN A 50 -8.89 43.20 -4.18
C ASN A 50 -7.80 42.35 -4.83
N ASN A 51 -6.54 42.51 -4.41
CA ASN A 51 -5.42 41.72 -4.94
C ASN A 51 -5.59 40.21 -4.69
N THR A 52 -6.08 39.83 -3.51
CA THR A 52 -6.39 38.44 -3.14
C THR A 52 -7.51 37.90 -4.01
N ILE A 53 -8.60 38.65 -4.15
CA ILE A 53 -9.76 38.26 -4.96
C ILE A 53 -9.34 38.07 -6.43
N MET A 54 -8.60 39.03 -6.99
CA MET A 54 -8.07 38.94 -8.35
C MET A 54 -7.13 37.75 -8.52
N ALA A 55 -6.22 37.51 -7.56
CA ALA A 55 -5.30 36.38 -7.63
C ALA A 55 -6.02 35.04 -7.63
N LEU A 56 -7.06 34.89 -6.80
CA LEU A 56 -7.89 33.69 -6.72
C LEU A 56 -8.70 33.47 -8.00
N GLN A 57 -9.38 34.51 -8.50
CA GLN A 57 -10.27 34.43 -9.67
C GLN A 57 -9.49 34.27 -11.00
N GLN A 58 -8.38 34.99 -11.15
CA GLN A 58 -7.60 35.04 -12.39
C GLN A 58 -6.39 34.09 -12.37
N ALA A 59 -6.24 33.28 -11.32
CA ALA A 59 -5.15 32.31 -11.17
C ALA A 59 -3.75 32.94 -11.33
N ILE A 60 -3.47 34.01 -10.58
CA ILE A 60 -2.22 34.80 -10.68
C ILE A 60 -1.14 34.28 -9.72
N TYR A 61 -0.18 33.51 -10.21
CA TYR A 61 0.86 32.86 -9.40
C TYR A 61 2.19 33.64 -9.29
N THR A 62 2.15 34.96 -9.11
CA THR A 62 3.40 35.73 -8.86
C THR A 62 3.93 35.46 -7.46
N SER A 63 5.23 35.72 -7.22
CA SER A 63 5.85 35.53 -5.90
C SER A 63 5.12 36.29 -4.79
N GLU A 64 4.72 37.54 -5.05
CA GLU A 64 3.93 38.34 -4.09
C GLU A 64 2.59 37.68 -3.77
N MET A 65 1.87 37.17 -4.77
CA MET A 65 0.54 36.56 -4.56
C MET A 65 0.64 35.21 -3.86
N VAL A 66 1.64 34.40 -4.18
CA VAL A 66 1.90 33.14 -3.46
C VAL A 66 2.17 33.43 -1.98
N ARG A 67 3.00 34.42 -1.68
CA ARG A 67 3.30 34.83 -0.30
C ARG A 67 2.08 35.39 0.41
N LEU A 68 1.28 36.23 -0.27
CA LEU A 68 0.06 36.81 0.28
C LEU A 68 -0.97 35.74 0.65
N LEU A 69 -1.24 34.80 -0.25
CA LEU A 69 -2.19 33.72 0.00
C LEU A 69 -1.68 32.72 1.04
N THR A 70 -0.36 32.48 1.08
CA THR A 70 0.25 31.68 2.16
C THR A 70 0.09 32.36 3.51
N LEU A 71 0.40 33.67 3.61
CA LEU A 71 0.20 34.45 4.84
C LEU A 71 -1.27 34.46 5.27
N ARG A 72 -2.18 34.67 4.32
CA ARG A 72 -3.62 34.60 4.56
C ARG A 72 -4.04 33.27 5.16
N ALA A 73 -3.57 32.14 4.62
CA ALA A 73 -3.88 30.82 5.14
C ALA A 73 -3.26 30.53 6.52
N ILE A 74 -2.17 31.20 6.89
CA ILE A 74 -1.57 31.12 8.23
C ILE A 74 -2.39 31.92 9.24
N ILE A 75 -2.80 33.14 8.88
CA ILE A 75 -3.54 34.04 9.78
C ILE A 75 -5.02 33.70 9.87
N ILE A 76 -5.62 33.18 8.80
CA ILE A 76 -7.04 32.80 8.72
C ILE A 76 -7.12 31.30 8.42
N PRO A 77 -7.24 30.43 9.44
CA PRO A 77 -7.19 28.98 9.27
C PRO A 77 -8.15 28.41 8.21
N ASP A 78 -9.37 28.96 8.14
CA ASP A 78 -10.40 28.53 7.18
C ASP A 78 -10.01 28.77 5.72
N ALA A 79 -9.13 29.76 5.47
CA ALA A 79 -8.64 30.09 4.14
C ALA A 79 -7.65 29.05 3.58
N LEU A 80 -7.13 28.13 4.41
CA LEU A 80 -6.14 27.15 3.97
C LEU A 80 -6.67 26.23 2.86
N SER A 81 -7.93 25.79 2.96
CA SER A 81 -8.49 24.88 1.93
C SER A 81 -8.65 25.58 0.57
N GLU A 82 -9.15 26.82 0.57
CA GLU A 82 -9.24 27.66 -0.63
C GLU A 82 -7.87 27.95 -1.24
N PHE A 83 -6.86 28.23 -0.40
CA PHE A 83 -5.49 28.40 -0.86
C PHE A 83 -4.96 27.15 -1.55
N LEU A 84 -5.19 25.96 -0.99
CA LEU A 84 -4.71 24.71 -1.59
C LEU A 84 -5.45 24.37 -2.88
N GLU A 85 -6.74 24.66 -2.98
CA GLU A 85 -7.50 24.58 -4.24
C GLU A 85 -6.90 25.47 -5.31
N TRP A 86 -6.67 26.75 -4.96
CA TRP A 86 -6.04 27.71 -5.85
C TRP A 86 -4.64 27.25 -6.29
N LEU A 87 -3.83 26.74 -5.37
CA LEU A 87 -2.48 26.24 -5.64
C LEU A 87 -2.49 24.97 -6.52
N ASN A 88 -3.52 24.14 -6.40
CA ASN A 88 -3.71 22.92 -7.18
C ASN A 88 -4.24 23.21 -8.60
N ASN A 89 -4.95 24.32 -8.81
CA ASN A 89 -5.57 24.67 -10.08
C ASN A 89 -4.59 25.16 -11.18
N ARG A 90 -3.30 25.32 -10.89
CA ARG A 90 -2.33 25.82 -11.87
C ARG A 90 -2.15 24.82 -13.02
N LYS A 91 -2.51 25.24 -14.23
CA LYS A 91 -2.26 24.49 -15.46
C LYS A 91 -0.82 24.72 -15.92
N GLY A 92 0.06 23.74 -15.77
CA GLY A 92 1.44 23.79 -16.28
C GLY A 92 2.41 22.81 -15.62
N LYS A 93 3.55 22.53 -16.28
CA LYS A 93 4.58 21.60 -15.76
C LYS A 93 5.48 22.22 -14.69
N LYS A 94 5.67 23.55 -14.70
CA LYS A 94 6.54 24.26 -13.75
C LYS A 94 5.81 24.54 -12.42
N LYS A 95 6.33 23.95 -11.34
CA LYS A 95 5.76 23.97 -9.98
C LYS A 95 6.45 24.98 -9.06
N ASP A 96 7.06 26.02 -9.62
CA ASP A 96 7.86 27.02 -8.94
C ASP A 96 7.10 27.75 -7.79
N HIS A 97 5.77 27.80 -7.85
CA HIS A 97 4.92 28.36 -6.80
C HIS A 97 4.88 27.50 -5.53
N TYR A 98 5.06 26.18 -5.64
CA TYR A 98 5.22 25.31 -4.48
C TYR A 98 6.52 25.63 -3.74
N GLU A 99 7.62 25.79 -4.47
CA GLU A 99 8.92 26.18 -3.90
C GLU A 99 8.84 27.56 -3.25
N MET A 100 8.23 28.56 -3.93
CA MET A 100 8.00 29.89 -3.34
C MET A 100 7.20 29.85 -2.04
N CYS A 101 6.20 28.97 -1.94
CA CYS A 101 5.41 28.76 -0.71
C CYS A 101 6.25 28.12 0.40
N ILE A 102 7.06 27.11 0.08
CA ILE A 102 7.97 26.44 1.03
C ILE A 102 9.01 27.43 1.55
N ASP A 103 9.71 28.15 0.67
CA ASP A 103 10.74 29.12 1.04
C ASP A 103 10.18 30.22 1.96
N PHE A 104 8.97 30.68 1.67
CA PHE A 104 8.28 31.65 2.50
C PHE A 104 7.94 31.09 3.89
N GLN A 105 7.43 29.86 3.97
CA GLN A 105 7.16 29.18 5.24
C GLN A 105 8.43 28.99 6.07
N LEU A 106 9.54 28.57 5.45
CA LEU A 106 10.83 28.41 6.13
C LEU A 106 11.36 29.74 6.67
N SER A 107 11.27 30.80 5.86
CA SER A 107 11.66 32.15 6.26
C SER A 107 10.84 32.64 7.46
N LEU A 108 9.52 32.43 7.42
CA LEU A 108 8.61 32.76 8.52
C LEU A 108 8.90 31.95 9.79
N GLY A 109 9.22 30.67 9.64
CA GLY A 109 9.47 29.76 10.77
C GLY A 109 10.58 30.23 11.70
N SER A 110 11.58 30.96 11.19
CA SER A 110 12.64 31.56 12.01
C SER A 110 12.14 32.61 13.03
N PHE A 111 10.96 33.19 12.79
CA PHE A 111 10.35 34.21 13.66
C PHE A 111 9.27 33.65 14.58
N LEU A 112 8.78 32.43 14.32
CA LEU A 112 7.75 31.79 15.11
C LEU A 112 8.38 31.05 16.30
N SER A 113 7.94 31.42 17.49
CA SER A 113 8.43 30.86 18.75
C SER A 113 7.33 30.87 19.81
N ASN A 114 7.68 30.65 21.07
CA ASN A 114 6.75 30.82 22.20
C ASN A 114 6.17 32.23 22.29
N ASN A 115 6.76 33.22 21.61
CA ASN A 115 6.28 34.60 21.58
C ASN A 115 5.23 34.86 20.48
N THR A 116 4.86 33.84 19.70
CA THR A 116 3.78 33.92 18.70
C THR A 116 2.68 32.87 18.93
N PRO A 117 2.11 32.77 20.15
CA PRO A 117 1.14 31.73 20.50
C PRO A 117 -0.14 31.74 19.64
N PHE A 118 -0.64 32.91 19.23
CA PHE A 118 -1.88 33.04 18.46
C PHE A 118 -1.67 32.60 17.00
N ILE A 119 -0.55 32.96 16.37
CA ILE A 119 -0.21 32.42 15.04
C ILE A 119 0.00 30.90 15.11
N ASN A 120 0.68 30.39 16.15
CA ASN A 120 0.86 28.94 16.33
C ASN A 120 -0.49 28.23 16.54
N TYR A 121 -1.42 28.85 17.25
CA TYR A 121 -2.79 28.35 17.38
C TYR A 121 -3.51 28.29 16.02
N ASN A 122 -3.40 29.33 15.20
CA ASN A 122 -3.99 29.33 13.86
C ASN A 122 -3.37 28.28 12.93
N LEU A 123 -2.06 28.04 13.02
CA LEU A 123 -1.41 26.95 12.30
C LEU A 123 -2.00 25.59 12.68
N ARG A 124 -2.17 25.31 13.99
CA ARG A 124 -2.81 24.07 14.47
C ARG A 124 -4.23 23.93 13.93
N LEU A 125 -5.05 24.99 14.06
CA LEU A 125 -6.42 24.98 13.55
C LEU A 125 -6.46 24.73 12.05
N GLY A 126 -5.58 25.35 11.27
CA GLY A 126 -5.52 25.15 9.83
C GLY A 126 -5.25 23.69 9.47
N VAL A 127 -4.30 23.03 10.14
CA VAL A 127 -4.02 21.61 9.93
C VAL A 127 -5.21 20.73 10.35
N GLN A 128 -5.91 21.05 11.44
CA GLN A 128 -7.11 20.30 11.84
C GLN A 128 -8.23 20.44 10.79
N LEU A 129 -8.50 21.66 10.35
CA LEU A 129 -9.53 21.96 9.36
C LEU A 129 -9.22 21.31 8.02
N ILE A 130 -7.96 21.25 7.56
CA ILE A 130 -7.66 20.60 6.29
C ILE A 130 -7.87 19.08 6.34
N LEU A 131 -7.63 18.44 7.49
CA LEU A 131 -7.96 17.02 7.66
C LEU A 131 -9.48 16.80 7.62
N LEU A 132 -10.27 17.66 8.26
CA LEU A 132 -11.73 17.63 8.19
C LEU A 132 -12.24 17.87 6.76
N ASN A 133 -11.70 18.88 6.08
CA ASN A 133 -12.10 19.24 4.73
C ASN A 133 -11.68 18.20 3.71
N LEU A 134 -10.57 17.48 3.92
CA LEU A 134 -10.14 16.41 3.03
C LEU A 134 -11.17 15.25 2.97
N VAL A 135 -11.90 15.00 4.06
CA VAL A 135 -13.02 14.04 4.07
C VAL A 135 -14.16 14.49 3.15
N LYS A 136 -14.36 15.81 3.00
CA LYS A 136 -15.39 16.42 2.14
C LYS A 136 -14.92 16.61 0.70
N LYS A 137 -13.62 16.89 0.50
CA LYS A 137 -12.97 17.23 -0.77
C LYS A 137 -11.76 16.32 -1.04
N PRO A 138 -12.00 15.02 -1.33
CA PRO A 138 -10.92 14.04 -1.47
C PRO A 138 -9.94 14.32 -2.62
N GLU A 139 -10.33 15.13 -3.60
CA GLU A 139 -9.49 15.61 -4.69
C GLU A 139 -8.26 16.40 -4.22
N LEU A 140 -8.30 16.96 -3.00
CA LEU A 140 -7.17 17.69 -2.41
C LEU A 140 -6.08 16.78 -1.84
N LEU A 141 -6.23 15.45 -1.89
CA LEU A 141 -5.30 14.49 -1.28
C LEU A 141 -3.84 14.73 -1.70
N SER A 142 -3.59 14.98 -2.99
CA SER A 142 -2.22 15.15 -3.51
C SER A 142 -1.57 16.42 -2.97
N ILE A 143 -2.31 17.54 -2.93
CA ILE A 143 -1.78 18.83 -2.48
C ILE A 143 -1.65 18.88 -0.95
N VAL A 144 -2.58 18.28 -0.21
CA VAL A 144 -2.47 18.15 1.25
C VAL A 144 -1.28 17.27 1.63
N PHE A 145 -1.06 16.15 0.93
CA PHE A 145 0.15 15.35 1.13
C PHE A 145 1.41 16.16 0.88
N TRP A 146 1.46 16.93 -0.22
CA TRP A 146 2.60 17.80 -0.51
C TRP A 146 2.85 18.83 0.61
N LEU A 147 1.79 19.41 1.18
CA LEU A 147 1.87 20.39 2.25
C LEU A 147 2.46 19.79 3.54
N LEU A 148 1.97 18.62 3.94
CA LEU A 148 2.25 18.03 5.25
C LEU A 148 3.49 17.13 5.28
N LYS A 149 3.99 16.67 4.12
CA LYS A 149 5.12 15.72 4.07
C LYS A 149 6.46 16.30 4.55
N SER A 150 6.63 17.62 4.53
CA SER A 150 7.92 18.26 4.84
C SER A 150 7.94 18.76 6.29
N PRO A 151 8.71 18.13 7.20
CA PRO A 151 8.73 18.47 8.62
C PRO A 151 9.38 19.83 8.92
N GLU A 152 10.04 20.46 7.94
CA GLU A 152 10.67 21.78 8.08
C GLU A 152 9.67 22.91 7.82
N THR A 153 8.63 22.66 7.02
CA THR A 153 7.57 23.64 6.73
C THR A 153 6.67 23.85 7.94
N LEU A 154 6.02 25.01 8.04
CA LEU A 154 5.18 25.35 9.19
C LEU A 154 4.08 24.29 9.41
N TRP A 155 3.28 24.02 8.38
CA TRP A 155 2.17 23.05 8.51
C TRP A 155 2.65 21.61 8.65
N GLY A 156 3.72 21.20 7.96
CA GLY A 156 4.28 19.85 8.13
C GLY A 156 4.85 19.62 9.52
N LYS A 157 5.55 20.62 10.09
CA LYS A 157 6.03 20.60 11.48
C LYS A 157 4.88 20.52 12.47
N THR A 158 3.88 21.42 12.34
CA THR A 158 2.69 21.43 13.18
C THR A 158 1.92 20.11 13.12
N TYR A 159 1.83 19.49 11.94
CA TYR A 159 1.25 18.16 11.81
C TYR A 159 2.05 17.09 12.58
N ASP A 160 3.36 16.96 12.34
CA ASP A 160 4.17 15.86 12.90
C ASP A 160 4.33 15.97 14.42
N GLN A 161 4.47 17.20 14.92
CA GLN A 161 4.78 17.49 16.32
C GLN A 161 3.56 17.69 17.20
N GLU A 162 2.43 18.14 16.65
CA GLU A 162 1.25 18.51 17.45
C GLU A 162 0.00 17.74 17.02
N ILE A 163 -0.46 17.91 15.78
CA ILE A 163 -1.78 17.39 15.36
C ILE A 163 -1.83 15.87 15.31
N ARG A 164 -0.79 15.21 14.79
CA ARG A 164 -0.72 13.74 14.75
C ARG A 164 -0.82 13.16 16.17
N ILE A 165 -0.05 13.71 17.11
CA ILE A 165 -0.04 13.26 18.51
C ILE A 165 -1.38 13.54 19.18
N SER A 166 -1.97 14.71 18.93
CA SER A 166 -3.30 15.07 19.44
C SER A 166 -4.38 14.08 18.95
N LEU A 167 -4.37 13.72 17.67
CA LEU A 167 -5.29 12.72 17.11
C LEU A 167 -5.10 11.33 17.72
N GLU A 168 -3.85 10.87 17.87
CA GLU A 168 -3.54 9.59 18.52
C GLU A 168 -4.05 9.57 19.96
N ASN A 169 -3.81 10.65 20.73
CA ASN A 169 -4.24 10.78 22.11
C ASN A 169 -5.77 10.84 22.23
N GLN A 170 -6.46 11.57 21.35
CA GLN A 170 -7.92 11.61 21.34
C GLN A 170 -8.53 10.24 21.06
N LEU A 171 -8.01 9.50 20.07
CA LEU A 171 -8.47 8.15 19.76
C LEU A 171 -8.14 7.15 20.88
N ALA A 172 -6.97 7.26 21.50
CA ALA A 172 -6.59 6.44 22.65
C ALA A 172 -7.50 6.73 23.85
N PHE A 173 -7.81 7.99 24.12
CA PHE A 173 -8.72 8.40 25.18
C PHE A 173 -10.14 7.85 24.94
N MET A 174 -10.68 7.99 23.72
CA MET A 174 -11.99 7.41 23.36
C MET A 174 -12.01 5.89 23.53
N SER A 175 -10.89 5.21 23.22
CA SER A 175 -10.76 3.77 23.40
C SER A 175 -10.77 3.34 24.88
N GLN A 176 -10.18 4.15 25.76
CA GLN A 176 -10.05 3.87 27.20
C GLN A 176 -11.30 4.29 27.99
N PHE A 177 -11.92 5.41 27.63
CA PHE A 177 -13.06 6.00 28.31
C PHE A 177 -14.29 6.07 27.39
N PRO A 178 -14.89 4.92 27.06
CA PRO A 178 -15.99 4.84 26.09
C PRO A 178 -17.28 5.51 26.57
N ASN A 179 -17.42 5.92 27.83
CA ASN A 179 -18.62 6.63 28.28
C ASN A 179 -18.46 8.16 28.20
N ASN A 180 -17.27 8.65 27.83
CA ASN A 180 -16.99 10.07 27.76
C ASN A 180 -17.24 10.60 26.34
N SER A 181 -18.07 11.64 26.23
CA SER A 181 -18.21 12.41 25.00
C SER A 181 -16.95 13.25 24.80
N THR A 182 -16.09 12.85 23.88
CA THR A 182 -15.02 13.72 23.38
C THR A 182 -15.57 14.62 22.28
N ASN A 183 -15.08 15.87 22.23
CA ASN A 183 -15.27 16.76 21.08
C ASN A 183 -14.32 16.35 19.96
N PHE A 184 -14.57 15.19 19.35
CA PHE A 184 -13.80 14.70 18.21
C PHE A 184 -14.54 15.04 16.92
N ASP A 185 -14.08 16.06 16.20
CA ASP A 185 -14.84 16.64 15.07
C ASP A 185 -14.94 15.74 13.83
N LEU A 186 -14.15 14.67 13.75
CA LEU A 186 -14.14 13.76 12.60
C LEU A 186 -15.33 12.79 12.59
N PHE A 187 -15.81 12.35 13.75
CA PHE A 187 -16.97 11.47 13.88
C PHE A 187 -17.61 11.58 15.27
N THR A 188 -18.91 11.27 15.35
CA THR A 188 -19.63 11.32 16.62
C THR A 188 -19.20 10.19 17.56
N HIS A 189 -19.41 10.39 18.86
CA HIS A 189 -19.19 9.35 19.87
C HIS A 189 -19.95 8.05 19.53
N GLU A 190 -21.20 8.17 19.07
CA GLU A 190 -22.03 7.03 18.65
C GLU A 190 -21.42 6.27 17.45
N GLN A 191 -20.86 7.00 16.47
CA GLN A 191 -20.16 6.38 15.34
C GLN A 191 -18.93 5.59 15.83
N TYR A 192 -18.19 6.15 16.78
CA TYR A 192 -17.02 5.48 17.36
C TYR A 192 -17.39 4.19 18.10
N GLN A 193 -18.47 4.18 18.90
CA GLN A 193 -18.92 2.96 19.58
C GLN A 193 -19.27 1.85 18.59
N LYS A 194 -19.94 2.20 17.49
CA LYS A 194 -20.25 1.25 16.41
C LYS A 194 -18.99 0.64 15.80
N PHE A 195 -17.87 1.36 15.76
CA PHE A 195 -16.59 0.82 15.29
C PHE A 195 -15.97 -0.19 16.25
N ARG A 196 -16.13 0.04 17.56
CA ARG A 196 -15.49 -0.73 18.64
C ARG A 196 -16.21 -2.03 18.97
N GLU A 197 -17.53 -1.99 19.07
CA GLU A 197 -18.33 -3.11 19.58
C GLU A 197 -18.49 -4.25 18.57
N LYS A 198 -18.44 -3.93 17.27
CA LYS A 198 -18.71 -4.89 16.21
C LYS A 198 -17.42 -5.53 15.69
N ARG A 199 -17.39 -6.86 15.63
CA ARG A 199 -16.33 -7.63 14.93
C ARG A 199 -16.22 -7.25 13.44
N ASN A 200 -17.31 -6.76 12.86
CA ASN A 200 -17.40 -6.18 11.53
C ASN A 200 -18.05 -4.78 11.65
N PRO A 201 -17.25 -3.73 11.90
CA PRO A 201 -17.80 -2.39 12.04
C PRO A 201 -18.40 -1.89 10.72
N PRO A 202 -19.38 -0.97 10.77
CA PRO A 202 -19.93 -0.36 9.57
C PRO A 202 -18.80 0.36 8.81
N ILE A 203 -18.73 0.11 7.51
CA ILE A 203 -17.70 0.69 6.65
C ILE A 203 -18.13 2.10 6.26
N ILE A 204 -17.29 3.09 6.58
CA ILE A 204 -17.53 4.49 6.26
C ILE A 204 -16.48 4.99 5.27
N ASN A 205 -16.78 4.80 3.98
CA ASN A 205 -15.86 5.03 2.86
C ASN A 205 -15.25 6.44 2.82
N LYS A 206 -15.96 7.48 3.30
CA LYS A 206 -15.47 8.88 3.28
C LYS A 206 -14.13 9.07 4.01
N TYR A 207 -13.79 8.22 4.99
CA TYR A 207 -12.52 8.32 5.71
C TYR A 207 -11.34 7.65 4.99
N LYS A 208 -11.57 6.97 3.86
CA LYS A 208 -10.51 6.30 3.10
C LYS A 208 -9.43 7.26 2.64
N VAL A 209 -9.81 8.51 2.32
CA VAL A 209 -8.86 9.56 1.93
C VAL A 209 -7.85 9.89 3.04
N LEU A 210 -8.29 9.90 4.31
CA LEU A 210 -7.39 10.08 5.46
C LEU A 210 -6.45 8.89 5.61
N ALA A 211 -6.96 7.67 5.45
CA ALA A 211 -6.15 6.46 5.49
C ALA A 211 -5.00 6.49 4.45
N ILE A 212 -5.33 6.92 3.22
CA ILE A 212 -4.35 7.08 2.15
C ILE A 212 -3.35 8.20 2.48
N LEU A 213 -3.81 9.37 2.91
CA LEU A 213 -2.94 10.49 3.31
C LEU A 213 -1.92 10.05 4.36
N LEU A 214 -2.41 9.50 5.46
CA LEU A 214 -1.61 9.10 6.62
C LEU A 214 -0.61 8.00 6.26
N SER A 215 -0.98 7.07 5.38
CA SER A 215 -0.05 6.03 4.91
C SER A 215 1.12 6.58 4.09
N LYS A 216 0.97 7.78 3.50
CA LYS A 216 2.02 8.46 2.74
C LYS A 216 2.89 9.38 3.60
N LEU A 217 2.38 9.89 4.73
CA LEU A 217 3.09 10.85 5.60
C LEU A 217 4.20 10.22 6.47
N GLY A 218 4.45 8.92 6.34
CA GLY A 218 5.59 8.24 6.95
C GLY A 218 5.21 7.31 8.11
N ASP A 219 6.22 6.64 8.66
CA ASP A 219 6.01 5.49 9.54
C ASP A 219 5.33 5.86 10.88
N LYS A 220 5.57 7.08 11.38
CA LYS A 220 4.90 7.63 12.56
C LYS A 220 3.39 7.72 12.43
N SER A 221 2.86 7.88 11.21
CA SER A 221 1.42 8.04 10.94
C SER A 221 0.72 6.71 10.63
N LEU A 222 1.45 5.58 10.59
CA LEU A 222 0.89 4.30 10.15
C LEU A 222 -0.18 3.76 11.10
N ILE A 223 -0.08 4.00 12.41
CA ILE A 223 -1.10 3.54 13.38
C ILE A 223 -2.44 4.20 13.07
N LEU A 224 -2.44 5.52 12.83
CA LEU A 224 -3.62 6.26 12.38
C LEU A 224 -4.11 5.74 11.02
N ALA A 225 -3.19 5.50 10.07
CA ALA A 225 -3.54 4.98 8.75
C ALA A 225 -4.26 3.62 8.85
N MET A 226 -3.78 2.69 9.67
CA MET A 226 -4.40 1.38 9.91
C MET A 226 -5.81 1.52 10.47
N PHE A 227 -5.98 2.40 11.46
CA PHE A 227 -7.30 2.71 12.03
C PHE A 227 -8.26 3.22 10.95
N PHE A 228 -7.85 4.22 10.17
CA PHE A 228 -8.71 4.78 9.12
C PHE A 228 -8.97 3.80 7.97
N TYR A 229 -8.02 2.95 7.57
CA TYR A 229 -8.27 1.87 6.60
C TYR A 229 -9.30 0.87 7.13
N GLN A 230 -9.19 0.48 8.41
CA GLN A 230 -10.11 -0.46 9.02
C GLN A 230 -11.55 0.06 9.03
N ILE A 231 -11.79 1.31 9.45
CA ILE A 231 -13.14 1.87 9.50
C ILE A 231 -13.69 2.26 8.13
N SER A 232 -12.82 2.50 7.13
CA SER A 232 -13.24 2.95 5.79
C SER A 232 -13.28 1.85 4.72
N SER A 233 -12.56 0.76 4.92
CA SER A 233 -12.43 -0.34 3.94
C SER A 233 -12.61 -1.73 4.58
N GLY A 234 -12.72 -1.82 5.91
CA GLY A 234 -12.87 -3.08 6.65
C GLY A 234 -11.60 -3.93 6.74
N LYS A 235 -10.55 -3.58 5.99
CA LYS A 235 -9.25 -4.27 5.93
C LYS A 235 -8.14 -3.25 5.70
N VAL A 236 -6.94 -3.59 6.15
CA VAL A 236 -5.72 -2.79 6.01
C VAL A 236 -4.81 -3.41 4.94
N PRO A 237 -4.32 -2.63 3.97
CA PRO A 237 -3.37 -3.10 2.97
C PRO A 237 -2.16 -3.83 3.60
N SER A 238 -1.79 -4.99 3.06
CA SER A 238 -0.74 -5.86 3.65
C SER A 238 0.62 -5.17 3.79
N ASN A 239 0.94 -4.24 2.89
CA ASN A 239 2.16 -3.44 2.94
C ASN A 239 2.19 -2.46 4.12
N ILE A 240 1.03 -1.99 4.58
CA ILE A 240 0.89 -1.13 5.77
C ILE A 240 0.83 -2.00 7.01
N TYR A 241 -0.01 -3.03 7.01
CA TYR A 241 -0.23 -3.93 8.14
C TYR A 241 1.08 -4.52 8.66
N GLN A 242 1.96 -4.97 7.76
CA GLN A 242 3.21 -5.65 8.14
C GLN A 242 4.35 -4.71 8.58
N LYS A 243 4.26 -3.41 8.29
CA LYS A 243 5.24 -2.44 8.80
C LYS A 243 5.10 -2.27 10.31
N ILE A 244 3.91 -2.50 10.84
CA ILE A 244 3.62 -2.49 12.27
C ILE A 244 3.64 -3.94 12.76
N LYS A 245 4.29 -4.20 13.90
CA LYS A 245 4.46 -5.56 14.43
C LYS A 245 3.09 -6.29 14.52
N PRO A 246 3.02 -7.59 14.16
CA PRO A 246 1.77 -8.35 14.04
C PRO A 246 1.00 -8.61 15.35
N ASN A 247 1.48 -8.10 16.48
CA ASN A 247 0.86 -8.33 17.79
C ASN A 247 -0.27 -7.34 18.11
N LEU A 248 -0.49 -6.31 17.27
CA LEU A 248 -1.59 -5.35 17.45
C LEU A 248 -2.87 -5.87 16.77
N THR A 249 -3.61 -6.73 17.48
CA THR A 249 -4.93 -7.20 17.04
C THR A 249 -6.00 -6.11 17.15
N LYS A 250 -5.79 -5.13 18.04
CA LYS A 250 -6.65 -3.97 18.23
C LYS A 250 -5.84 -2.68 18.21
N ILE A 251 -6.32 -1.68 17.49
CA ILE A 251 -5.80 -0.30 17.47
C ILE A 251 -6.95 0.63 17.83
N PHE A 252 -6.75 1.46 18.85
CA PHE A 252 -7.79 2.36 19.40
C PHE A 252 -9.13 1.63 19.61
N GLY A 253 -9.09 0.44 20.23
CA GLY A 253 -10.27 -0.38 20.52
C GLY A 253 -10.87 -1.12 19.32
N VAL A 254 -10.45 -0.83 18.09
CA VAL A 254 -10.97 -1.45 16.86
C VAL A 254 -10.11 -2.63 16.43
N THR A 255 -10.74 -3.76 16.10
CA THR A 255 -10.03 -4.94 15.59
C THR A 255 -9.51 -4.71 14.18
N ILE A 256 -8.20 -4.90 13.98
CA ILE A 256 -7.56 -4.69 12.69
C ILE A 256 -7.42 -5.99 11.91
N LYS A 257 -7.80 -5.98 10.63
CA LYS A 257 -7.69 -7.12 9.73
C LYS A 257 -6.77 -6.79 8.56
N GLU A 258 -5.84 -7.68 8.27
CA GLU A 258 -5.01 -7.57 7.07
C GLU A 258 -5.85 -7.88 5.81
N GLU A 259 -5.62 -7.11 4.76
CA GLU A 259 -6.08 -7.45 3.41
C GLU A 259 -5.27 -8.65 2.92
N PHE A 260 -5.95 -9.78 2.74
CA PHE A 260 -5.32 -11.00 2.27
C PHE A 260 -4.82 -10.83 0.83
N ASN A 261 -3.51 -10.88 0.62
CA ASN A 261 -2.90 -10.84 -0.71
C ASN A 261 -2.43 -12.24 -1.12
N PHE A 262 -3.28 -12.93 -1.89
CA PHE A 262 -3.06 -14.30 -2.38
C PHE A 262 -1.71 -14.48 -3.10
N ILE A 263 -1.33 -13.53 -3.96
CA ILE A 263 -0.08 -13.57 -4.73
C ILE A 263 1.13 -13.56 -3.80
N ARG A 264 1.06 -12.78 -2.71
CA ARG A 264 2.14 -12.70 -1.73
C ARG A 264 2.21 -13.95 -0.85
N SER A 265 1.07 -14.51 -0.45
CA SER A 265 1.01 -15.80 0.25
C SER A 265 1.64 -16.91 -0.58
N LEU A 266 1.31 -16.96 -1.88
CA LEU A 266 1.97 -17.84 -2.85
C LEU A 266 3.49 -17.59 -2.91
N ARG A 267 3.95 -16.34 -2.97
CA ARG A 267 5.38 -16.04 -3.02
C ARG A 267 6.14 -16.48 -1.76
N LYS A 268 5.54 -16.34 -0.57
CA LYS A 268 6.12 -16.86 0.68
C LYS A 268 6.24 -18.39 0.63
N ILE A 269 5.17 -19.06 0.20
CA ILE A 269 5.14 -20.52 0.01
C ILE A 269 6.21 -20.95 -1.00
N MET A 270 6.28 -20.29 -2.16
CA MET A 270 7.31 -20.56 -3.18
C MET A 270 8.73 -20.31 -2.68
N ASN A 271 8.96 -19.29 -1.86
CA ASN A 271 10.29 -19.01 -1.28
C ASN A 271 10.72 -20.08 -0.27
N ILE A 272 9.78 -20.62 0.52
CA ILE A 272 10.03 -21.76 1.42
C ILE A 272 10.42 -22.99 0.58
N PHE A 273 9.70 -23.22 -0.51
CA PHE A 273 9.91 -24.38 -1.38
C PHE A 273 11.08 -24.23 -2.37
N ARG A 274 11.69 -23.05 -2.48
CA ARG A 274 12.71 -22.76 -3.50
C ARG A 274 13.92 -23.70 -3.42
N LYS A 275 14.43 -24.00 -2.22
CA LYS A 275 15.60 -24.89 -2.04
C LYS A 275 15.27 -26.35 -2.34
N GLU A 276 14.11 -26.81 -1.88
CA GLU A 276 13.67 -28.21 -2.06
C GLU A 276 13.26 -28.50 -3.50
N MET A 277 12.64 -27.53 -4.18
CA MET A 277 12.33 -27.60 -5.61
C MET A 277 13.61 -27.69 -6.44
N LEU A 278 14.60 -26.83 -6.19
CA LEU A 278 15.90 -26.88 -6.87
C LEU A 278 16.60 -28.23 -6.68
N TYR A 279 16.53 -28.80 -5.48
CA TYR A 279 17.07 -30.13 -5.19
C TYR A 279 16.35 -31.23 -5.99
N CYS A 280 15.02 -31.24 -5.99
CA CYS A 280 14.25 -32.23 -6.76
C CYS A 280 14.47 -32.10 -8.26
N PHE A 281 14.63 -30.86 -8.75
CA PHE A 281 14.91 -30.57 -10.16
C PHE A 281 16.30 -31.06 -10.56
N GLY A 282 17.33 -30.77 -9.75
CA GLY A 282 18.69 -31.27 -9.98
C GLY A 282 18.74 -32.81 -9.98
N TRP A 283 18.01 -33.46 -9.06
CA TRP A 283 17.90 -34.92 -9.04
C TRP A 283 17.23 -35.48 -10.29
N MET A 284 16.17 -34.84 -10.77
CA MET A 284 15.49 -35.26 -11.99
C MET A 284 16.42 -35.19 -13.20
N ILE A 285 17.19 -34.11 -13.34
CA ILE A 285 18.20 -33.94 -14.41
C ILE A 285 19.24 -35.06 -14.34
N ILE A 286 19.78 -35.35 -13.15
CA ILE A 286 20.78 -36.43 -12.98
C ILE A 286 20.22 -37.76 -13.48
N TRP A 287 18.99 -38.11 -13.10
CA TRP A 287 18.38 -39.37 -13.52
C TRP A 287 18.10 -39.43 -15.02
N PHE A 288 17.70 -38.31 -15.63
CA PHE A 288 17.57 -38.22 -17.08
C PHE A 288 18.90 -38.44 -17.80
N THR A 289 19.97 -37.83 -17.29
CA THR A 289 21.31 -38.01 -17.86
C THR A 289 21.76 -39.47 -17.75
N ILE A 290 21.53 -40.12 -16.60
CA ILE A 290 21.84 -41.55 -16.43
C ILE A 290 21.02 -42.40 -17.43
N PHE A 291 19.73 -42.11 -17.56
CA PHE A 291 18.85 -42.82 -18.50
C PHE A 291 19.33 -42.69 -19.95
N ALA A 292 19.69 -41.47 -20.37
CA ALA A 292 20.21 -41.19 -21.71
C ALA A 292 21.55 -41.90 -21.97
N ILE A 293 22.47 -41.88 -20.98
CA ILE A 293 23.77 -42.58 -21.08
C ILE A 293 23.55 -44.09 -21.21
N CYS A 294 22.73 -44.68 -20.34
CA CYS A 294 22.44 -46.13 -20.38
C CYS A 294 21.83 -46.54 -21.73
N GLY A 295 20.84 -45.79 -22.22
CA GLY A 295 20.20 -46.05 -23.52
C GLY A 295 21.16 -45.96 -24.70
N ASN A 296 22.08 -44.99 -24.70
CA ASN A 296 23.08 -44.84 -25.75
C ASN A 296 24.14 -45.95 -25.75
N ILE A 297 24.44 -46.56 -24.59
CA ILE A 297 25.38 -47.68 -24.50
C ILE A 297 24.70 -48.98 -24.96
N ASN A 298 23.53 -49.29 -24.39
CA ASN A 298 22.73 -50.45 -24.76
C ASN A 298 21.30 -50.25 -24.25
N SER A 299 20.31 -50.39 -25.13
CA SER A 299 18.88 -50.23 -24.78
C SER A 299 18.44 -51.11 -23.60
N SER A 300 19.04 -52.29 -23.40
CA SER A 300 18.74 -53.16 -22.25
C SER A 300 19.21 -52.60 -20.90
N LEU A 301 20.21 -51.71 -20.89
CA LEU A 301 20.73 -51.09 -19.66
C LEU A 301 19.82 -50.02 -19.09
N ILE A 302 18.79 -49.57 -19.84
CA ILE A 302 17.77 -48.63 -19.38
C ILE A 302 17.01 -49.17 -18.15
N ILE A 303 16.91 -50.49 -18.02
CA ILE A 303 16.25 -51.15 -16.88
C ILE A 303 16.95 -50.80 -15.55
N ILE A 304 18.26 -50.56 -15.57
CA ILE A 304 19.03 -50.27 -14.35
C ILE A 304 18.57 -48.97 -13.67
N PRO A 305 18.55 -47.79 -14.34
CA PRO A 305 18.00 -46.58 -13.75
C PRO A 305 16.49 -46.66 -13.50
N MET A 306 15.75 -47.46 -14.28
CA MET A 306 14.31 -47.64 -14.04
C MET A 306 14.04 -48.30 -12.67
N ILE A 307 14.78 -49.36 -12.36
CA ILE A 307 14.69 -50.07 -11.07
C ILE A 307 15.22 -49.19 -9.94
N ALA A 308 16.32 -48.45 -10.17
CA ALA A 308 16.95 -47.64 -9.14
C ALA A 308 16.13 -46.40 -8.72
N ASN A 309 15.15 -45.96 -9.51
CA ASN A 309 14.27 -44.84 -9.19
C ASN A 309 12.82 -45.07 -9.63
N LEU A 310 12.26 -46.19 -9.18
CA LEU A 310 10.87 -46.61 -9.39
C LEU A 310 9.80 -45.51 -9.20
N PRO A 311 9.86 -44.64 -8.16
CA PRO A 311 8.85 -43.60 -8.00
C PRO A 311 8.87 -42.60 -9.16
N LEU A 312 10.06 -42.13 -9.55
CA LEU A 312 10.20 -41.17 -10.64
C LEU A 312 9.70 -41.76 -11.95
N VAL A 313 10.08 -43.01 -12.23
CA VAL A 313 9.66 -43.74 -13.44
C VAL A 313 8.16 -43.97 -13.45
N SER A 314 7.56 -44.31 -12.31
CA SER A 314 6.11 -44.46 -12.17
C SER A 314 5.39 -43.14 -12.48
N PHE A 315 5.94 -42.00 -12.06
CA PHE A 315 5.37 -40.69 -12.41
C PHE A 315 5.48 -40.38 -13.90
N TYR A 316 6.57 -40.79 -14.57
CA TYR A 316 6.67 -40.70 -16.03
C TYR A 316 5.63 -41.58 -16.74
N LEU A 317 5.42 -42.81 -16.27
CA LEU A 317 4.39 -43.70 -16.82
C LEU A 317 2.98 -43.10 -16.68
N ILE A 318 2.67 -42.48 -15.54
CA ILE A 318 1.42 -41.73 -15.35
C ILE A 318 1.29 -40.62 -16.41
N GLY A 319 2.36 -39.87 -16.66
CA GLY A 319 2.40 -38.86 -17.72
C GLY A 319 2.09 -39.42 -19.11
N LEU A 320 2.67 -40.57 -19.46
CA LEU A 320 2.42 -41.25 -20.74
C LEU A 320 0.96 -41.73 -20.85
N ILE A 321 0.39 -42.27 -19.77
CA ILE A 321 -1.02 -42.67 -19.72
C ILE A 321 -1.92 -41.45 -20.01
N PHE A 322 -1.64 -40.30 -19.39
CA PHE A 322 -2.41 -39.08 -19.64
C PHE A 322 -2.29 -38.57 -21.07
N ILE A 323 -1.14 -38.74 -21.72
CA ILE A 323 -0.98 -38.41 -23.15
C ILE A 323 -1.84 -39.33 -24.00
N GLY A 324 -1.80 -40.64 -23.76
CA GLY A 324 -2.64 -41.61 -24.48
C GLY A 324 -4.13 -41.29 -24.32
N PHE A 325 -4.58 -40.99 -23.10
CA PHE A 325 -5.96 -40.56 -22.87
C PHE A 325 -6.30 -39.24 -23.55
N THR A 326 -5.38 -38.29 -23.59
CA THR A 326 -5.59 -37.01 -24.29
C THR A 326 -5.74 -37.24 -25.79
N GLN A 327 -4.93 -38.10 -26.38
CA GLN A 327 -5.04 -38.48 -27.80
C GLN A 327 -6.37 -39.17 -28.09
N ILE A 328 -6.77 -40.16 -27.29
CA ILE A 328 -8.06 -40.86 -27.44
C ILE A 328 -9.22 -39.86 -27.31
N PHE A 329 -9.16 -38.98 -26.32
CA PHE A 329 -10.19 -37.97 -26.09
C PHE A 329 -10.31 -37.01 -27.28
N LEU A 330 -9.20 -36.44 -27.74
CA LEU A 330 -9.17 -35.53 -28.89
C LEU A 330 -9.64 -36.22 -30.18
N HIS A 331 -9.33 -37.50 -30.36
CA HIS A 331 -9.85 -38.30 -31.47
C HIS A 331 -11.37 -38.50 -31.35
N SER A 332 -11.88 -38.83 -30.17
CA SER A 332 -13.32 -39.08 -29.94
C SER A 332 -14.24 -37.88 -30.18
N ILE A 333 -13.69 -36.66 -30.14
CA ILE A 333 -14.44 -35.42 -30.41
C ILE A 333 -14.18 -34.85 -31.82
N ASN A 334 -13.59 -35.65 -32.73
CA ASN A 334 -13.17 -35.26 -34.09
C ASN A 334 -12.35 -33.95 -34.15
N TYR A 335 -11.56 -33.68 -33.11
CA TYR A 335 -10.84 -32.40 -33.00
C TYR A 335 -9.78 -32.24 -34.09
N TYR A 336 -9.12 -33.33 -34.48
CA TYR A 336 -8.04 -33.36 -35.47
C TYR A 336 -8.48 -33.14 -36.92
N GLU A 337 -9.78 -33.11 -37.22
CA GLU A 337 -10.28 -32.94 -38.59
C GLU A 337 -10.32 -31.47 -39.06
N TYR A 338 -10.12 -30.49 -38.18
CA TYR A 338 -10.47 -29.08 -38.46
C TYR A 338 -9.38 -28.01 -38.23
N HIS A 339 -8.23 -28.29 -37.60
CA HIS A 339 -7.31 -27.21 -37.18
C HIS A 339 -5.82 -27.46 -37.44
N SER A 340 -5.20 -26.71 -38.35
CA SER A 340 -3.74 -26.72 -38.59
C SER A 340 -2.87 -26.19 -37.44
N SER A 341 -3.44 -25.94 -36.25
CA SER A 341 -2.74 -25.53 -35.02
C SER A 341 -2.40 -26.71 -34.08
N ASP A 342 -2.60 -27.94 -34.57
CA ASP A 342 -2.56 -29.21 -33.82
C ASP A 342 -1.23 -29.52 -33.12
N GLU A 343 -0.10 -29.10 -33.70
CA GLU A 343 1.21 -29.37 -33.13
C GLU A 343 1.38 -28.69 -31.76
N ASN A 344 0.88 -27.47 -31.59
CA ASN A 344 1.11 -26.71 -30.36
C ASN A 344 0.37 -27.30 -29.16
N ILE A 345 -0.86 -27.78 -29.33
CA ILE A 345 -1.64 -28.36 -28.24
C ILE A 345 -1.04 -29.71 -27.83
N MET A 346 -0.61 -30.53 -28.80
CA MET A 346 0.09 -31.78 -28.53
C MET A 346 1.45 -31.52 -27.87
N ILE A 347 2.24 -30.56 -28.36
CA ILE A 347 3.52 -30.19 -27.75
C ILE A 347 3.31 -29.69 -26.31
N ILE A 348 2.32 -28.84 -26.06
CA ILE A 348 2.00 -28.34 -24.70
C ILE A 348 1.56 -29.50 -23.80
N SER A 349 0.71 -30.40 -24.30
CA SER A 349 0.25 -31.58 -23.56
C SER A 349 1.41 -32.51 -23.22
N VAL A 350 2.30 -32.77 -24.18
CA VAL A 350 3.50 -33.59 -24.00
C VAL A 350 4.45 -32.93 -22.99
N MET A 351 4.72 -31.63 -23.13
CA MET A 351 5.56 -30.90 -22.18
C MET A 351 4.97 -30.90 -20.76
N PHE A 352 3.66 -30.70 -20.61
CA PHE A 352 2.99 -30.73 -19.32
C PHE A 352 3.02 -32.13 -18.69
N ASN A 353 2.61 -33.15 -19.45
CA ASN A 353 2.43 -34.51 -18.93
C ASN A 353 3.74 -35.28 -18.77
N ILE A 354 4.76 -35.04 -19.60
CA ILE A 354 6.06 -35.70 -19.47
C ILE A 354 6.99 -34.93 -18.54
N LEU A 355 7.04 -33.59 -18.59
CA LEU A 355 8.04 -32.85 -17.83
C LEU A 355 7.49 -32.26 -16.54
N LEU A 356 6.36 -31.55 -16.61
CA LEU A 356 5.88 -30.77 -15.46
C LEU A 356 5.16 -31.65 -14.42
N LEU A 357 4.27 -32.54 -14.86
CA LEU A 357 3.49 -33.40 -13.98
C LEU A 357 4.37 -34.40 -13.21
N PRO A 358 5.32 -35.12 -13.84
CA PRO A 358 6.17 -36.07 -13.11
C PRO A 358 7.11 -35.35 -12.15
N TYR A 359 7.57 -34.14 -12.52
CA TYR A 359 8.32 -33.27 -11.62
C TYR A 359 7.51 -32.87 -10.38
N LEU A 360 6.25 -32.42 -10.56
CA LEU A 360 5.38 -32.03 -9.45
C LEU A 360 5.05 -33.21 -8.53
N LEU A 361 4.74 -34.38 -9.09
CA LEU A 361 4.45 -35.59 -8.32
C LEU A 361 5.69 -36.06 -7.54
N ASN A 362 6.87 -36.07 -8.18
CA ASN A 362 8.13 -36.39 -7.52
C ASN A 362 8.47 -35.38 -6.41
N TYR A 363 8.19 -34.09 -6.63
CA TYR A 363 8.37 -33.07 -5.63
C TYR A 363 7.46 -33.28 -4.41
N ILE A 364 6.16 -33.52 -4.62
CA ILE A 364 5.19 -33.78 -3.54
C ILE A 364 5.59 -35.04 -2.77
N TYR A 365 5.93 -36.12 -3.47
CA TYR A 365 6.38 -37.38 -2.87
C TYR A 365 7.61 -37.18 -1.98
N ARG A 366 8.65 -36.53 -2.52
CA ARG A 366 9.89 -36.27 -1.77
C ARG A 366 9.66 -35.31 -0.61
N TYR A 367 8.84 -34.27 -0.78
CA TYR A 367 8.51 -33.33 0.28
C TYR A 367 7.84 -34.03 1.48
N GLN A 368 6.87 -34.91 1.22
CA GLN A 368 6.22 -35.70 2.27
C GLN A 368 7.20 -36.63 3.00
N LEU A 369 8.15 -37.23 2.27
CA LEU A 369 9.22 -38.05 2.86
C LEU A 369 10.22 -37.23 3.68
N PHE A 370 10.68 -36.08 3.17
CA PHE A 370 11.64 -35.21 3.85
C PHE A 370 11.10 -34.65 5.16
N LYS A 371 9.81 -34.30 5.21
CA LYS A 371 9.14 -33.84 6.42
C LYS A 371 9.20 -34.86 7.56
N ASN A 372 9.29 -36.15 7.24
CA ASN A 372 9.29 -37.25 8.21
C ASN A 372 10.69 -37.74 8.61
N LYS A 373 11.79 -37.12 8.13
CA LYS A 373 13.20 -37.34 8.54
C LYS A 373 13.68 -38.80 8.70
N LYS A 374 13.04 -39.79 8.06
CA LYS A 374 13.50 -41.19 8.07
C LYS A 374 14.21 -41.53 6.77
N ILE A 375 15.47 -41.12 6.65
CA ILE A 375 16.34 -41.43 5.49
C ILE A 375 16.83 -42.91 5.48
N GLY A 376 16.33 -43.76 6.39
CA GLY A 376 16.76 -45.15 6.53
C GLY A 376 16.02 -46.20 5.70
N PHE A 377 15.08 -45.86 4.80
CA PHE A 377 14.14 -46.85 4.25
C PHE A 377 13.98 -46.89 2.72
N ARG A 378 15.08 -46.88 1.95
CA ARG A 378 15.02 -47.06 0.48
C ARG A 378 14.50 -48.44 0.03
N ILE A 379 14.74 -49.50 0.81
CA ILE A 379 14.31 -50.86 0.45
C ILE A 379 12.79 -51.03 0.58
N LYS A 380 12.16 -50.46 1.62
CA LYS A 380 10.69 -50.51 1.73
C LYS A 380 10.02 -49.68 0.64
N GLU A 381 10.57 -48.51 0.31
CA GLU A 381 10.06 -47.70 -0.81
C GLU A 381 10.11 -48.46 -2.14
N PHE A 382 11.21 -49.18 -2.40
CA PHE A 382 11.34 -50.03 -3.59
C PHE A 382 10.18 -51.01 -3.72
N PHE A 383 9.87 -51.77 -2.65
CA PHE A 383 8.79 -52.75 -2.68
C PHE A 383 7.40 -52.12 -2.75
N VAL A 384 7.19 -50.96 -2.12
CA VAL A 384 5.91 -50.23 -2.19
C VAL A 384 5.63 -49.74 -3.62
N TRP A 385 6.67 -49.31 -4.34
CA TRP A 385 6.51 -48.83 -5.72
C TRP A 385 6.58 -49.91 -6.79
N LEU A 386 7.02 -51.12 -6.44
CA LEU A 386 7.10 -52.25 -7.37
C LEU A 386 5.72 -52.60 -7.96
N ILE A 387 4.69 -52.70 -7.12
CA ILE A 387 3.33 -53.06 -7.53
C ILE A 387 2.71 -51.95 -8.42
N PRO A 388 2.69 -50.66 -8.01
CA PRO A 388 2.24 -49.57 -8.87
C PRO A 388 2.99 -49.51 -10.20
N PHE A 389 4.30 -49.73 -10.20
CA PHE A 389 5.10 -49.69 -11.41
C PHE A 389 4.68 -50.75 -12.42
N PHE A 390 4.55 -52.02 -12.02
CA PHE A 390 4.12 -53.08 -12.94
C PHE A 390 2.70 -52.85 -13.46
N LEU A 391 1.80 -52.35 -12.62
CA LEU A 391 0.44 -52.02 -13.02
C LEU A 391 0.41 -50.87 -14.04
N LEU A 392 1.16 -49.80 -13.79
CA LEU A 392 1.28 -48.68 -14.71
C LEU A 392 1.95 -49.10 -16.03
N TYR A 393 2.99 -49.93 -15.96
CA TYR A 393 3.67 -50.45 -17.14
C TYR A 393 2.70 -51.25 -18.01
N ALA A 394 1.94 -52.18 -17.42
CA ALA A 394 0.93 -52.97 -18.15
C ALA A 394 -0.14 -52.09 -18.81
N ILE A 395 -0.61 -51.04 -18.13
CA ILE A 395 -1.57 -50.07 -18.70
C ILE A 395 -0.96 -49.33 -19.88
N VAL A 396 0.30 -48.87 -19.76
CA VAL A 396 0.99 -48.18 -20.86
C VAL A 396 1.16 -49.12 -22.04
N THR A 397 1.58 -50.37 -21.84
CA THR A 397 1.72 -51.35 -22.94
C THR A 397 0.39 -51.57 -23.65
N PHE A 398 -0.69 -51.79 -22.90
CA PHE A 398 -2.04 -51.94 -23.46
C PHE A 398 -2.51 -50.70 -24.23
N LEU A 399 -2.26 -49.50 -23.72
CA LEU A 399 -2.61 -48.25 -24.40
C LEU A 399 -1.82 -48.04 -25.68
N MET A 400 -0.53 -48.38 -25.69
CA MET A 400 0.31 -48.28 -26.89
C MET A 400 -0.14 -49.26 -27.97
N ASP A 401 -0.49 -50.50 -27.59
CA ASP A 401 -1.03 -51.51 -28.52
C ASP A 401 -2.42 -51.12 -29.06
N TYR A 402 -3.21 -50.36 -28.31
CA TYR A 402 -4.51 -49.84 -28.76
C TYR A 402 -4.37 -48.63 -29.71
N LEU A 403 -3.31 -47.85 -29.55
CA LEU A 403 -3.06 -46.63 -30.33
C LEU A 403 -2.25 -46.87 -31.60
N SER A 404 -1.53 -47.99 -31.69
CA SER A 404 -0.82 -48.45 -32.90
C SER A 404 -1.77 -49.14 -33.87
#